data_AF-A0A6P7U2V0-F1
#
_entry.id   AF-A0A6P7U2V0-F1
#
_cell.length_a   1.000
_cell.length_b   1.000
_cell.length_c   1.000
_cell.angle_alpha   90.00
_cell.angle_beta   90.00
_cell.angle_gamma   90.00
#
_symmetry.space_group_name_H-M   'P 1'
#
loop_
_entity.id
_entity.type
_entity.pdbx_description
1 polymer ?
#
loop_
_entity_poly.entity_id
_entity_poly.type
_entity_poly.pdbx_seq_one_letter_code
_entity_poly.pdbx_strand_id
1 'polypeptide(L)'
;MSRKLEDVQKDVEEMVILTEKAERPYVKNILQKELLKLQSELSAMKAKACASEKAATNTQSRCVTVELSTYAWDQSNKYMKIYIDLKNIQQLSKENIKCDFQETSLDLTVSNLDNKNYHFKVKKLAGSIIPSDSSFKIKTDSLVLMLMKKNQITWDHVSEVSLDKKKEKIKKPTLDDDKDPSEGIMDILKNIYDEGDDEMKRTISKAWYKSRNKVSEL
;
A
#
# COMPACT_ATOMS: atom_id res chain seq x y z
N MET A 1 -33.04 20.74 -20.38
CA MET A 1 -31.72 21.11 -20.93
C MET A 1 -30.83 21.50 -19.76
N SER A 2 -29.70 20.84 -19.55
CA SER A 2 -28.80 21.18 -18.45
C SER A 2 -28.07 22.49 -18.77
N ARG A 3 -28.28 23.53 -17.95
CA ARG A 3 -27.48 24.76 -18.02
C ARG A 3 -26.04 24.41 -17.71
N LYS A 4 -25.10 24.85 -18.55
CA LYS A 4 -23.68 24.58 -18.33
C LYS A 4 -23.18 25.47 -17.21
N LEU A 5 -22.19 24.99 -16.44
CA LEU A 5 -21.56 25.75 -15.36
C LEU A 5 -21.04 27.12 -15.83
N GLU A 6 -20.49 27.13 -17.05
CA GLU A 6 -19.94 28.31 -17.71
C GLU A 6 -21.02 29.38 -18.00
N ASP A 7 -22.23 28.96 -18.34
CA ASP A 7 -23.35 29.86 -18.61
C ASP A 7 -23.81 30.53 -17.30
N VAL A 8 -23.95 29.74 -16.23
CA VAL A 8 -24.34 30.26 -14.90
C VAL A 8 -23.29 31.21 -14.33
N GLN A 9 -22.01 31.01 -14.64
CA GLN A 9 -20.94 31.92 -14.23
C GLN A 9 -21.04 33.28 -14.94
N LYS A 10 -21.30 33.28 -16.24
CA LYS A 10 -21.53 34.51 -17.03
C LYS A 10 -22.78 35.25 -16.55
N ASP A 11 -23.84 34.53 -16.20
CA ASP A 11 -25.06 35.13 -15.66
C ASP A 11 -24.80 35.85 -14.33
N VAL A 12 -23.94 35.30 -13.45
CA VAL A 12 -23.53 35.95 -12.19
C VAL A 12 -22.73 37.22 -12.47
N GLU A 13 -21.78 37.18 -13.41
CA GLU A 13 -20.97 38.34 -13.80
C GLU A 13 -21.86 39.47 -14.35
N GLU A 14 -22.85 39.14 -15.20
CA GLU A 14 -23.80 40.10 -15.75
C GLU A 14 -24.71 40.70 -14.66
N MET A 15 -25.20 39.88 -13.72
CA MET A 15 -26.02 40.35 -12.59
C MET A 15 -25.27 41.33 -11.67
N VAL A 16 -23.95 41.14 -11.49
CA VAL A 16 -23.11 42.08 -10.74
C VAL A 16 -23.07 43.43 -11.46
N ILE A 17 -22.80 43.43 -12.77
CA ILE A 17 -22.73 44.66 -13.59
C ILE A 17 -24.08 45.40 -13.58
N LEU A 18 -25.20 44.67 -13.66
CA LEU A 18 -26.53 45.28 -13.60
C LEU A 18 -26.86 45.83 -12.21
N THR A 19 -26.38 45.20 -11.14
CA THR A 19 -26.53 45.69 -9.77
C THR A 19 -25.74 46.99 -9.54
N GLU A 20 -24.60 47.16 -10.18
CA GLU A 20 -23.81 48.41 -10.15
C GLU A 20 -24.49 49.55 -10.90
N LYS A 21 -25.13 49.24 -12.04
CA LYS A 21 -25.86 50.24 -12.87
C LYS A 21 -27.24 50.60 -12.33
N ALA A 22 -27.78 49.84 -11.37
CA ALA A 22 -29.10 50.09 -10.81
C ALA A 22 -29.08 51.17 -9.71
N GLU A 23 -29.69 52.33 -9.97
CA GLU A 23 -29.77 53.45 -9.01
C GLU A 23 -30.96 53.34 -8.04
N ARG A 24 -31.98 52.55 -8.38
CA ARG A 24 -33.21 52.41 -7.57
C ARG A 24 -33.07 51.29 -6.53
N PRO A 25 -33.37 51.54 -5.24
CA PRO A 25 -33.10 50.57 -4.16
C PRO A 25 -33.94 49.30 -4.27
N TYR A 26 -35.19 49.40 -4.73
CA TYR A 26 -36.07 48.25 -4.93
C TYR A 26 -35.54 47.31 -6.02
N VAL A 27 -35.07 47.87 -7.14
CA VAL A 27 -34.49 47.10 -8.26
C VAL A 27 -33.17 46.46 -7.84
N LYS A 28 -32.34 47.19 -7.10
CA LYS A 28 -31.08 46.68 -6.54
C LYS A 28 -31.31 45.48 -5.61
N ASN A 29 -32.35 45.53 -4.77
CA ASN A 29 -32.69 44.43 -3.86
C ASN A 29 -33.18 43.18 -4.61
N ILE A 30 -34.00 43.35 -5.66
CA ILE A 30 -34.42 42.24 -6.54
C ILE A 30 -33.20 41.59 -7.20
N LEU A 31 -32.31 42.40 -7.78
CA LEU A 31 -31.09 41.91 -8.43
C LEU A 31 -30.17 41.19 -7.44
N GLN A 32 -29.98 41.73 -6.23
CA GLN A 32 -29.21 41.08 -5.18
C GLN A 32 -29.81 39.74 -4.75
N LYS A 33 -31.15 39.64 -4.67
CA LYS A 33 -31.83 38.39 -4.31
C LYS A 33 -31.65 37.32 -5.39
N GLU A 34 -31.75 37.68 -6.66
CA GLU A 34 -31.49 36.75 -7.76
C GLU A 34 -30.01 36.40 -7.89
N LEU A 35 -29.11 37.34 -7.60
CA LEU A 35 -27.67 37.10 -7.55
C LEU A 35 -27.32 36.09 -6.46
N LEU A 36 -27.92 36.18 -5.26
CA LEU A 36 -27.72 35.18 -4.20
C LEU A 36 -28.25 33.80 -4.60
N LYS A 37 -29.40 33.74 -5.30
CA LYS A 37 -29.91 32.47 -5.82
C LYS A 37 -28.95 31.88 -6.84
N LEU A 38 -28.51 32.65 -7.84
CA LEU A 38 -27.55 32.19 -8.84
C LEU A 38 -26.20 31.80 -8.22
N GLN A 39 -25.72 32.51 -7.19
CA GLN A 39 -24.52 32.10 -6.45
C GLN A 39 -24.73 30.78 -5.68
N SER A 40 -25.91 30.57 -5.08
CA SER A 40 -26.26 29.31 -4.43
C SER A 40 -26.42 28.16 -5.44
N GLU A 41 -26.97 28.42 -6.61
CA GLU A 41 -27.07 27.46 -7.71
C GLU A 41 -25.69 27.16 -8.31
N LEU A 42 -24.82 28.16 -8.45
CA LEU A 42 -23.45 28.03 -8.94
C LEU A 42 -22.62 27.24 -7.93
N SER A 43 -22.74 27.51 -6.64
CA SER A 43 -22.07 26.71 -5.60
C SER A 43 -22.64 25.30 -5.50
N ALA A 44 -23.95 25.10 -5.68
CA ALA A 44 -24.57 23.77 -5.75
C ALA A 44 -24.18 23.01 -7.03
N MET A 45 -24.08 23.67 -8.19
CA MET A 45 -23.63 23.09 -9.44
C MET A 45 -22.12 22.83 -9.41
N LYS A 46 -21.31 23.70 -8.81
CA LYS A 46 -19.89 23.42 -8.53
C LYS A 46 -19.74 22.28 -7.54
N ALA A 47 -20.59 22.17 -6.51
CA ALA A 47 -20.57 21.04 -5.60
C ALA A 47 -21.03 19.74 -6.29
N LYS A 48 -21.98 19.79 -7.22
CA LYS A 48 -22.42 18.64 -8.03
C LYS A 48 -21.43 18.26 -9.15
N ALA A 49 -20.76 19.23 -9.77
CA ALA A 49 -19.67 19.01 -10.72
C ALA A 49 -18.42 18.49 -9.99
N CYS A 50 -18.13 19.03 -8.81
CA CYS A 50 -17.14 18.49 -7.89
C CYS A 50 -17.60 17.15 -7.31
N ALA A 51 -18.88 16.79 -7.30
CA ALA A 51 -19.35 15.44 -7.01
C ALA A 51 -19.38 14.52 -8.24
N SER A 52 -19.18 15.04 -9.46
CA SER A 52 -18.92 14.25 -10.67
C SER A 52 -17.43 14.07 -10.92
N GLU A 53 -16.58 14.97 -10.41
CA GLU A 53 -15.12 14.80 -10.33
C GLU A 53 -14.68 14.18 -8.98
N LYS A 54 -15.51 14.24 -7.93
CA LYS A 54 -15.38 13.46 -6.68
C LYS A 54 -16.45 12.36 -6.57
N ALA A 55 -17.04 11.95 -7.70
CA ALA A 55 -17.64 10.62 -7.86
C ALA A 55 -16.57 9.54 -8.08
N ALA A 56 -15.28 9.88 -7.98
CA ALA A 56 -14.22 8.90 -7.77
C ALA A 56 -13.79 8.75 -6.30
N THR A 57 -14.25 9.61 -5.38
CA THR A 57 -13.79 9.57 -3.97
C THR A 57 -14.81 10.10 -2.96
N ASN A 58 -16.05 9.58 -2.95
CA ASN A 58 -16.77 9.37 -1.67
C ASN A 58 -18.04 8.52 -1.83
N THR A 59 -17.96 7.38 -2.52
CA THR A 59 -18.80 6.26 -2.10
C THR A 59 -18.00 5.60 -0.97
N GLN A 60 -18.32 5.96 0.27
CA GLN A 60 -18.17 5.01 1.37
C GLN A 60 -19.17 3.85 1.15
N SER A 61 -19.08 3.17 0.01
CA SER A 61 -19.24 1.73 0.03
C SER A 61 -18.15 1.26 0.97
N ARG A 62 -18.48 0.35 1.88
CA ARG A 62 -17.53 -0.31 2.76
C ARG A 62 -16.53 -1.13 1.94
N CYS A 63 -15.69 -0.48 1.13
CA CYS A 63 -14.63 -1.11 0.37
C CYS A 63 -13.57 -1.47 1.40
N VAL A 64 -13.58 -2.74 1.77
CA VAL A 64 -12.57 -3.31 2.65
C VAL A 64 -11.22 -3.10 1.98
N THR A 65 -10.34 -2.35 2.62
CA THR A 65 -8.94 -2.25 2.21
C THR A 65 -8.22 -3.51 2.69
N VAL A 66 -7.78 -4.33 1.75
CA VAL A 66 -7.02 -5.55 1.99
C VAL A 66 -5.54 -5.24 1.76
N GLU A 67 -4.73 -5.37 2.80
CA GLU A 67 -3.28 -5.31 2.65
C GLU A 67 -2.78 -6.63 2.01
N LEU A 68 -2.05 -6.50 0.91
CA LEU A 68 -1.47 -7.63 0.20
C LEU A 68 -0.19 -8.07 0.90
N SER A 69 -0.25 -9.16 1.66
CA SER A 69 0.91 -9.78 2.30
C SER A 69 1.60 -10.83 1.43
N THR A 70 0.85 -11.44 0.51
CA THR A 70 1.32 -12.54 -0.33
C THR A 70 1.81 -12.01 -1.66
N TYR A 71 3.09 -12.24 -1.94
CA TYR A 71 3.72 -11.90 -3.20
C TYR A 71 4.83 -12.91 -3.51
N ALA A 72 5.07 -13.14 -4.79
CA ALA A 72 6.25 -13.85 -5.28
C ALA A 72 7.20 -12.85 -5.90
N TRP A 73 8.48 -13.18 -5.96
CA TRP A 73 9.47 -12.30 -6.58
C TRP A 73 10.53 -13.11 -7.31
N ASP A 74 11.06 -12.52 -8.36
CA ASP A 74 12.15 -13.02 -9.16
C ASP A 74 13.14 -11.88 -9.39
N GLN A 75 14.42 -12.20 -9.50
CA GLN A 75 15.42 -11.18 -9.78
C GLN A 75 16.29 -11.56 -10.96
N SER A 76 16.60 -10.54 -11.74
CA SER A 76 17.65 -10.57 -12.74
C SER A 76 18.78 -9.64 -12.28
N ASN A 77 19.84 -9.58 -13.09
CA ASN A 77 20.96 -8.68 -12.82
C ASN A 77 20.52 -7.19 -12.84
N LYS A 78 19.62 -6.83 -13.77
CA LYS A 78 19.14 -5.44 -13.95
C LYS A 78 17.80 -5.13 -13.26
N TYR A 79 16.91 -6.11 -13.13
CA TYR A 79 15.54 -5.89 -12.68
C TYR A 79 15.18 -6.80 -11.52
N MET A 80 14.41 -6.28 -10.57
CA MET A 80 13.67 -7.06 -9.58
C MET A 80 12.20 -7.10 -10.02
N LYS A 81 11.63 -8.29 -10.18
CA LYS A 81 10.24 -8.51 -10.59
C LYS A 81 9.44 -9.00 -9.40
N ILE A 82 8.36 -8.32 -9.07
CA ILE A 82 7.43 -8.76 -8.02
C ILE A 82 6.13 -9.16 -8.70
N TYR A 83 5.67 -10.38 -8.41
CA TYR A 83 4.42 -10.96 -8.88
C TYR A 83 3.41 -10.93 -7.74
N ILE A 84 2.26 -10.32 -8.00
CA ILE A 84 1.17 -10.21 -7.05
C ILE A 84 -0.07 -10.81 -7.72
N ASP A 85 -0.59 -11.89 -7.16
CA ASP A 85 -1.78 -12.54 -7.71
C ASP A 85 -3.04 -11.81 -7.26
N LEU A 86 -3.74 -11.24 -8.24
CA LEU A 86 -4.94 -10.42 -8.07
C LEU A 86 -5.94 -10.83 -9.13
N LYS A 87 -6.96 -11.60 -8.72
CA LYS A 87 -8.02 -12.08 -9.61
C LYS A 87 -8.73 -10.92 -10.29
N ASN A 88 -9.10 -11.07 -11.56
CA ASN A 88 -9.83 -10.10 -12.37
C ASN A 88 -9.13 -8.76 -12.59
N ILE A 89 -7.84 -8.62 -12.27
CA ILE A 89 -7.13 -7.33 -12.42
C ILE A 89 -7.06 -6.83 -13.87
N GLN A 90 -7.16 -7.73 -14.84
CA GLN A 90 -7.21 -7.38 -16.27
C GLN A 90 -8.47 -6.58 -16.67
N GLN A 91 -9.57 -6.73 -15.94
CA GLN A 91 -10.80 -5.97 -16.19
C GLN A 91 -10.71 -4.53 -15.67
N LEU A 92 -9.73 -4.26 -14.80
CA LEU A 92 -9.54 -2.95 -14.20
C LEU A 92 -8.83 -2.02 -15.18
N SER A 93 -9.29 -0.78 -15.30
CA SER A 93 -8.57 0.25 -16.04
C SER A 93 -7.25 0.59 -15.33
N LYS A 94 -6.23 0.96 -16.11
CA LYS A 94 -4.94 1.43 -15.59
C LYS A 94 -5.09 2.64 -14.66
N GLU A 95 -6.16 3.41 -14.83
CA GLU A 95 -6.49 4.59 -14.02
C GLU A 95 -6.77 4.23 -12.55
N ASN A 96 -7.27 3.01 -12.30
CA ASN A 96 -7.58 2.53 -10.96
C ASN A 96 -6.37 1.91 -10.25
N ILE A 97 -5.23 1.80 -10.94
CA ILE A 97 -3.97 1.26 -10.43
C ILE A 97 -2.99 2.41 -10.27
N LYS A 98 -2.71 2.77 -9.03
CA LYS A 98 -1.68 3.75 -8.70
C LYS A 98 -0.43 3.03 -8.21
N CYS A 99 0.70 3.27 -8.86
CA CYS A 99 1.99 2.72 -8.46
C CYS A 99 2.98 3.85 -8.27
N ASP A 100 3.38 4.09 -7.02
CA ASP A 100 4.36 5.08 -6.61
C ASP A 100 5.70 4.36 -6.35
N PHE A 101 6.66 4.56 -7.25
CA PHE A 101 8.04 4.06 -7.10
C PHE A 101 8.90 5.13 -6.42
N GLN A 102 9.65 4.75 -5.38
CA GLN A 102 10.62 5.60 -4.70
C GLN A 102 12.00 4.92 -4.77
N GLU A 103 13.07 5.63 -4.40
CA GLU A 103 14.43 5.07 -4.50
C GLU A 103 14.61 3.82 -3.62
N THR A 104 13.96 3.75 -2.46
CA THR A 104 14.08 2.64 -1.50
C THR A 104 12.74 2.10 -1.02
N SER A 105 11.63 2.57 -1.59
CA SER A 105 10.29 2.14 -1.23
C SER A 105 9.38 2.00 -2.45
N LEU A 106 8.29 1.29 -2.27
CA LEU A 106 7.32 0.97 -3.31
C LEU A 106 5.94 0.98 -2.70
N ASP A 107 5.01 1.69 -3.32
CA ASP A 107 3.60 1.69 -2.93
C ASP A 107 2.73 1.43 -4.16
N LEU A 108 1.90 0.39 -4.08
CA LEU A 108 0.92 0.02 -5.08
C LEU A 108 -0.46 0.03 -4.42
N THR A 109 -1.35 0.81 -5.00
CA THR A 109 -2.76 0.88 -4.61
C THR A 109 -3.62 0.52 -5.80
N VAL A 110 -4.45 -0.51 -5.63
CA VAL A 110 -5.41 -1.00 -6.63
C VAL A 110 -6.81 -0.76 -6.07
N SER A 111 -7.55 0.14 -6.70
CA SER A 111 -8.88 0.53 -6.25
C SER A 111 -9.95 -0.17 -7.08
N ASN A 112 -11.10 -0.46 -6.45
CA ASN A 112 -12.31 -0.94 -7.14
C ASN A 112 -12.17 -2.34 -7.80
N LEU A 113 -11.41 -3.25 -7.19
CA LEU A 113 -11.31 -4.65 -7.64
C LEU A 113 -12.24 -5.52 -6.77
N ASP A 114 -13.30 -6.09 -7.35
CA ASP A 114 -14.32 -6.89 -6.64
C ASP A 114 -14.94 -6.16 -5.43
N ASN A 115 -15.19 -4.84 -5.54
CA ASN A 115 -15.62 -3.96 -4.43
C ASN A 115 -14.65 -3.92 -3.24
N LYS A 116 -13.38 -4.28 -3.44
CA LYS A 116 -12.30 -4.18 -2.45
C LYS A 116 -11.19 -3.28 -2.98
N ASN A 117 -10.48 -2.67 -2.05
CA ASN A 117 -9.25 -1.94 -2.35
C ASN A 117 -8.09 -2.81 -1.92
N TYR A 118 -7.10 -2.99 -2.77
CA TYR A 118 -5.90 -3.72 -2.42
C TYR A 118 -4.74 -2.75 -2.31
N HIS A 119 -3.96 -2.91 -1.25
CA HIS A 119 -2.81 -2.05 -0.99
C HIS A 119 -1.58 -2.91 -0.73
N PHE A 120 -0.52 -2.68 -1.49
CA PHE A 120 0.76 -3.35 -1.39
C PHE A 120 1.85 -2.30 -1.19
N LYS A 121 2.46 -2.28 -0.01
CA LYS A 121 3.53 -1.35 0.32
C LYS A 121 4.78 -2.08 0.78
N VAL A 122 5.93 -1.64 0.29
CA VAL A 122 7.24 -2.06 0.76
C VAL A 122 7.98 -0.82 1.25
N LYS A 123 8.09 -0.68 2.57
CA LYS A 123 8.70 0.51 3.21
C LYS A 123 10.20 0.63 2.96
N LYS A 124 10.92 -0.50 2.94
CA LYS A 124 12.38 -0.56 2.78
C LYS A 124 12.75 -1.73 1.89
N LEU A 125 13.10 -1.43 0.64
CA LEU A 125 13.65 -2.37 -0.33
C LEU A 125 15.09 -2.73 0.07
N ALA A 126 15.54 -3.93 -0.28
CA ALA A 126 16.91 -4.38 0.04
C ALA A 126 18.01 -3.59 -0.68
N GLY A 127 17.66 -2.79 -1.70
CA GLY A 127 18.58 -1.89 -2.36
C GLY A 127 17.87 -0.75 -3.06
N SER A 128 18.67 0.18 -3.59
CA SER A 128 18.15 1.35 -4.32
C SER A 128 17.69 0.97 -5.74
N ILE A 129 16.57 1.54 -6.14
CA ILE A 129 15.99 1.40 -7.48
C ILE A 129 15.95 2.75 -8.21
N ILE A 130 15.77 2.72 -9.53
CA ILE A 130 15.59 3.89 -10.37
C ILE A 130 14.07 4.02 -10.66
N PRO A 131 13.36 4.98 -10.04
CA PRO A 131 11.91 5.13 -10.23
C PRO A 131 11.52 5.37 -11.70
N SER A 132 12.35 6.12 -12.44
CA SER A 132 12.08 6.49 -13.84
C SER A 132 12.05 5.29 -14.79
N ASP A 133 12.85 4.27 -14.53
CA ASP A 133 12.93 3.04 -15.34
C ASP A 133 12.11 1.89 -14.73
N SER A 134 11.47 2.13 -13.58
CA SER A 134 10.58 1.18 -12.93
C SER A 134 9.18 1.29 -13.52
N SER A 135 8.55 0.15 -13.78
CA SER A 135 7.23 0.10 -14.42
C SER A 135 6.42 -1.07 -13.89
N PHE A 136 5.12 -1.07 -14.15
CA PHE A 136 4.25 -2.21 -13.84
C PHE A 136 3.59 -2.74 -15.11
N LYS A 137 3.32 -4.05 -15.13
CA LYS A 137 2.60 -4.74 -16.21
C LYS A 137 1.47 -5.55 -15.61
N ILE A 138 0.29 -5.38 -16.18
CA ILE A 138 -0.89 -6.16 -15.83
C ILE A 138 -0.90 -7.42 -16.70
N LYS A 139 -1.01 -8.59 -16.07
CA LYS A 139 -1.28 -9.88 -16.72
C LYS A 139 -2.66 -10.38 -16.29
N THR A 140 -3.11 -11.47 -16.89
CA THR A 140 -4.32 -12.16 -16.46
C THR A 140 -4.13 -12.68 -15.03
N ASP A 141 -5.00 -12.26 -14.12
CA ASP A 141 -5.00 -12.58 -12.68
C ASP A 141 -3.72 -12.31 -11.88
N SER A 142 -2.73 -11.64 -12.48
CA SER A 142 -1.47 -11.30 -11.81
C SER A 142 -0.97 -9.92 -12.25
N LEU A 143 -0.37 -9.19 -11.31
CA LEU A 143 0.29 -7.92 -11.55
C LEU A 143 1.79 -8.08 -11.35
N VAL A 144 2.56 -7.59 -12.32
CA VAL A 144 4.03 -7.70 -12.36
C VAL A 144 4.64 -6.32 -12.20
N LEU A 145 5.28 -6.07 -11.06
CA LEU A 145 6.07 -4.86 -10.82
C LEU A 145 7.51 -5.12 -11.27
N MET A 146 8.02 -4.27 -12.16
CA MET A 146 9.39 -4.32 -12.67
C MET A 146 10.17 -3.15 -12.09
N LEU A 147 11.04 -3.44 -11.12
CA LEU A 147 11.87 -2.46 -10.45
C LEU A 147 13.27 -2.47 -11.07
N MET A 148 13.72 -1.33 -11.59
CA MET A 148 15.07 -1.19 -12.14
C MET A 148 16.07 -1.01 -11.00
N LYS A 149 17.02 -1.93 -10.85
CA LYS A 149 18.06 -1.81 -9.81
C LYS A 149 19.04 -0.70 -10.18
N LYS A 150 19.38 0.17 -9.23
CA LYS A 150 20.41 1.21 -9.42
C LYS A 150 21.82 0.59 -9.46
N ASN A 151 22.05 -0.38 -8.59
CA ASN A 151 23.29 -1.15 -8.53
C ASN A 151 23.01 -2.60 -8.95
N GLN A 152 23.90 -3.19 -9.74
CA GLN A 152 23.83 -4.59 -10.21
C GLN A 152 24.17 -5.58 -9.08
N ILE A 153 23.48 -5.45 -7.95
CA ILE A 153 23.64 -6.26 -6.75
C ILE A 153 22.50 -7.29 -6.70
N THR A 154 22.84 -8.52 -6.33
CA THR A 154 21.87 -9.58 -6.04
C THR A 154 21.22 -9.31 -4.69
N TRP A 155 19.89 -9.32 -4.64
CA TRP A 155 19.13 -9.09 -3.40
C TRP A 155 18.70 -10.43 -2.84
N ASP A 156 19.03 -10.74 -1.59
CA ASP A 156 18.57 -11.98 -0.95
C ASP A 156 17.05 -11.98 -0.72
N HIS A 157 16.47 -10.79 -0.53
CA HIS A 157 15.05 -10.58 -0.28
C HIS A 157 14.56 -9.26 -0.90
N VAL A 158 13.25 -9.13 -1.08
CA VAL A 158 12.63 -7.89 -1.61
C VAL A 158 12.67 -6.75 -0.58
N SER A 159 12.41 -7.05 0.70
CA SER A 159 12.42 -6.07 1.78
C SER A 159 13.51 -6.36 2.79
N GLU A 160 14.15 -5.29 3.28
CA GLU A 160 15.19 -5.38 4.30
C GLU A 160 14.62 -5.79 5.68
N VAL A 161 13.34 -5.48 5.94
CA VAL A 161 12.64 -5.88 7.18
C VAL A 161 12.58 -7.41 7.33
N SER A 162 12.60 -8.16 6.23
CA SER A 162 12.67 -9.63 6.26
C SER A 162 14.06 -10.12 6.68
N LEU A 163 15.11 -9.34 6.39
CA LEU A 163 16.47 -9.59 6.88
C LEU A 163 16.58 -9.29 8.37
N ASP A 164 15.97 -8.21 8.88
CA ASP A 164 16.01 -7.88 10.31
C ASP A 164 15.25 -8.90 11.16
N LYS A 165 14.07 -9.37 10.74
CA LYS A 165 13.37 -10.47 11.43
C LYS A 165 14.16 -11.78 11.40
N LYS A 166 14.93 -12.04 10.34
CA LYS A 166 15.77 -13.23 10.25
C LYS A 166 17.08 -13.07 11.03
N LYS A 167 17.66 -11.86 11.10
CA LYS A 167 18.83 -11.52 11.93
C LYS A 167 18.47 -11.49 13.42
N GLU A 168 17.25 -11.08 13.79
CA GLU A 168 16.75 -11.24 15.17
C GLU A 168 16.52 -12.71 15.51
N LYS A 169 15.99 -13.52 14.59
CA LYS A 169 15.86 -14.97 14.75
C LYS A 169 17.19 -15.73 14.69
N ILE A 170 18.28 -15.08 14.28
CA ILE A 170 19.65 -15.60 14.31
C ILE A 170 20.48 -14.63 15.15
N LYS A 171 19.98 -14.21 16.32
CA LYS A 171 20.86 -13.74 17.38
C LYS A 171 21.65 -14.96 17.82
N LYS A 172 22.89 -15.05 17.35
CA LYS A 172 23.89 -16.01 17.83
C LYS A 172 23.88 -15.90 19.36
N PRO A 173 23.66 -16.99 20.13
CA PRO A 173 23.86 -16.92 21.56
C PRO A 173 25.33 -16.57 21.77
N THR A 174 25.59 -15.46 22.45
CA THR A 174 26.91 -15.18 23.00
C THR A 174 27.23 -16.32 23.95
N LEU A 175 28.15 -17.20 23.53
CA LEU A 175 28.84 -18.08 24.46
C LEU A 175 29.69 -17.16 25.31
N ASP A 176 29.19 -16.80 26.50
CA ASP A 176 30.05 -16.23 27.54
C ASP A 176 31.04 -17.33 27.94
N ASP A 177 32.33 -17.07 27.74
CA ASP A 177 33.45 -17.98 27.98
C ASP A 177 33.64 -18.39 29.46
N ASP A 178 32.76 -17.93 30.36
CA ASP A 178 32.84 -18.12 31.81
C ASP A 178 31.85 -19.16 32.38
N LYS A 179 31.06 -19.86 31.54
CA LYS A 179 30.13 -20.91 32.01
C LYS A 179 30.49 -22.30 31.52
N ASP A 180 30.38 -23.27 32.43
CA ASP A 180 30.67 -24.68 32.18
C ASP A 180 29.98 -25.18 30.89
N PRO A 181 30.68 -25.94 30.03
CA PRO A 181 30.15 -26.40 28.74
C PRO A 181 28.82 -27.15 28.83
N SER A 182 28.51 -27.77 29.98
CA SER A 182 27.25 -28.46 30.25
C SER A 182 26.06 -27.53 30.47
N GLU A 183 26.26 -26.38 31.12
CA GLU A 183 25.20 -25.38 31.35
C GLU A 183 24.92 -24.57 30.10
N GLY A 184 25.96 -24.22 29.34
CA GLY A 184 25.82 -23.51 28.06
C GLY A 184 24.95 -24.28 27.07
N ILE A 185 25.07 -25.62 27.04
CA ILE A 185 24.23 -26.47 26.20
C ILE A 185 22.76 -26.44 26.64
N MET A 186 22.46 -26.45 27.95
CA MET A 186 21.07 -26.40 28.43
C MET A 186 20.39 -25.07 28.09
N ASP A 187 21.12 -23.96 28.24
CA ASP A 187 20.59 -22.63 27.95
C ASP A 187 20.38 -22.42 26.44
N ILE A 188 21.27 -22.96 25.61
CA ILE A 188 21.10 -23.01 24.14
C ILE A 188 19.85 -23.81 23.78
N LEU A 189 19.66 -25.00 24.33
CA LEU A 189 18.49 -25.84 24.03
C LEU A 189 17.18 -25.19 24.49
N LYS A 190 17.20 -24.50 25.64
CA LYS A 190 16.05 -23.77 26.17
C LYS A 190 15.66 -22.61 25.26
N ASN A 191 16.63 -21.81 24.83
CA ASN A 191 16.38 -20.73 23.87
C ASN A 191 15.83 -21.26 22.54
N ILE A 192 16.33 -22.40 22.03
CA ILE A 192 15.80 -23.00 20.79
C ILE A 192 14.37 -23.54 21.00
N TYR A 193 14.04 -24.05 22.19
CA TYR A 193 12.67 -24.50 22.50
C TYR A 193 11.69 -23.33 22.62
N ASP A 194 12.12 -22.20 23.18
CA ASP A 194 11.26 -21.03 23.37
C ASP A 194 11.06 -20.26 22.05
N GLU A 195 12.10 -20.14 21.21
CA GLU A 195 12.10 -19.35 19.97
C GLU A 195 11.82 -20.15 18.68
N GLY A 196 11.96 -21.48 18.71
CA GLY A 196 11.84 -22.35 17.53
C GLY A 196 10.40 -22.56 17.04
N ASP A 197 10.25 -22.90 15.75
CA ASP A 197 8.98 -23.38 15.21
C ASP A 197 8.58 -24.75 15.80
N ASP A 198 7.32 -25.15 15.63
CA ASP A 198 6.78 -26.40 16.19
C ASP A 198 7.54 -27.67 15.71
N GLU A 199 8.24 -27.59 14.58
CA GLU A 199 9.00 -28.71 14.01
C GLU A 199 10.37 -28.89 14.68
N MET A 200 11.07 -27.79 14.98
CA MET A 200 12.31 -27.80 15.77
C MET A 200 12.06 -28.24 17.21
N LYS A 201 10.97 -27.77 17.85
CA LYS A 201 10.58 -28.19 19.21
C LYS A 201 10.33 -29.70 19.27
N ARG A 202 9.66 -30.26 18.27
CA ARG A 202 9.40 -31.70 18.17
C ARG A 202 10.68 -32.51 18.02
N THR A 203 11.63 -32.01 17.24
CA THR A 203 12.92 -32.67 17.01
C THR A 203 13.78 -32.67 18.27
N ILE A 204 13.84 -31.56 19.01
CA ILE A 204 14.59 -31.44 20.27
C ILE A 204 13.96 -32.30 21.37
N SER A 205 12.63 -32.28 21.48
CA SER A 205 11.90 -33.14 22.42
C SER A 205 12.18 -34.62 22.17
N LYS A 206 12.22 -35.01 20.88
CA LYS A 206 12.56 -36.38 20.47
C LYS A 206 14.01 -36.74 20.80
N ALA A 207 14.94 -35.80 20.68
CA ALA A 207 16.35 -36.00 21.05
C ALA A 207 16.53 -36.14 22.57
N TRP A 208 15.85 -35.32 23.39
CA TRP A 208 15.82 -35.44 24.85
C TRP A 208 15.27 -36.78 25.31
N TYR A 209 14.13 -37.19 24.74
CA TYR A 209 13.51 -38.48 25.06
C TYR A 209 14.44 -39.66 24.70
N LYS A 210 15.07 -39.61 23.52
CA LYS A 210 16.04 -40.63 23.11
C LYS A 210 17.29 -40.65 24.00
N SER A 211 17.81 -39.48 24.40
CA SER A 211 18.99 -39.39 25.26
C SER A 211 18.69 -39.94 26.66
N ARG A 212 17.55 -39.56 27.25
CA ARG A 212 17.14 -40.02 28.59
C ARG A 212 16.82 -41.51 28.64
N ASN A 213 16.19 -42.06 27.59
CA ASN A 213 15.90 -43.49 27.53
C ASN A 213 17.12 -44.35 27.18
N LYS A 214 18.14 -43.80 26.50
CA LYS A 214 19.38 -44.52 26.22
C LYS A 214 20.31 -44.62 27.44
N VAL A 215 20.17 -43.68 28.39
CA VAL A 215 20.88 -43.73 29.69
C VAL A 215 20.22 -44.73 30.65
N SER A 216 18.94 -45.07 30.48
CA SER A 216 18.24 -46.03 31.35
C SER A 216 18.41 -47.50 30.95
N GLU A 217 19.10 -47.81 29.84
CA GLU A 217 19.37 -49.18 29.37
C GLU A 217 20.84 -49.60 29.51
N LEU A 218 21.61 -48.92 30.37
CA LEU A 218 22.94 -49.32 30.84
C LEU A 218 22.91 -49.48 32.36
#